data_AF-A0A9E1RNH3-F1
#
_entry.id   AF-A0A9E1RNH3-F1
#
_cell.length_a   1.000
_cell.length_b   1.000
_cell.length_c   1.000
_cell.angle_alpha   90.00
_cell.angle_beta   90.00
_cell.angle_gamma   90.00
#
_symmetry.space_group_name_H-M   'P 1'
#
loop_
_entity.id
_entity.type
_entity.pdbx_description
1 polymer ?
#
loop_
_entity_poly.entity_id
_entity_poly.type
_entity_poly.pdbx_seq_one_letter_code
_entity_poly.pdbx_strand_id
1 'polypeptide(L)'
;MSGTTPPTSPDSEPWQCRHIRLSNPAGPGAPDVPRLLRAVADLLERIGDDIEVLDLGFREDNHRDGPWTAMNVYYRRGAPRRPRPEFGD
;
A
#
# COMPACT_ATOMS: atom_id res chain seq x y z
N MET A 1 -9.57 -26.64 31.11
CA MET A 1 -8.64 -26.40 29.98
C MET A 1 -8.72 -24.93 29.63
N SER A 2 -7.86 -24.09 30.23
CA SER A 2 -7.81 -22.66 29.92
C SER A 2 -6.87 -22.45 28.74
N GLY A 3 -7.43 -22.21 27.57
CA GLY A 3 -6.65 -21.78 26.40
C GLY A 3 -6.25 -20.33 26.57
N THR A 4 -4.99 -20.08 26.92
CA THR A 4 -4.40 -18.74 26.86
C THR A 4 -4.22 -18.38 25.39
N THR A 5 -5.14 -17.61 24.83
CA THR A 5 -4.90 -16.94 23.54
C THR A 5 -3.68 -16.05 23.72
N PRO A 6 -2.61 -16.19 22.91
CA PRO A 6 -1.51 -15.24 22.94
C PRO A 6 -2.07 -13.84 22.64
N PRO A 7 -1.50 -12.77 23.21
CA PRO A 7 -1.96 -11.43 22.90
C PRO A 7 -1.83 -11.23 21.37
N THR A 8 -2.94 -10.95 20.70
CA THR A 8 -2.92 -10.45 19.33
C THR A 8 -1.95 -9.28 19.32
N SER A 9 -0.85 -9.39 18.56
CA SER A 9 0.05 -8.25 18.41
C SER A 9 -0.79 -7.08 17.91
N PRO A 10 -0.60 -5.84 18.41
CA PRO A 10 -1.39 -4.69 17.95
C PRO A 10 -1.26 -4.52 16.43
N ASP A 11 -0.20 -5.05 15.82
CA ASP A 11 0.00 -5.11 14.38
C ASP A 11 -0.93 -6.07 13.60
N SER A 12 -1.61 -7.00 14.26
CA SER A 12 -2.42 -8.05 13.62
C SER A 12 -3.92 -7.81 13.73
N GLU A 13 -4.34 -6.66 14.29
CA GLU A 13 -5.76 -6.37 14.47
C GLU A 13 -6.44 -6.05 13.12
N PRO A 14 -7.47 -6.82 12.69
CA PRO A 14 -8.03 -6.74 11.35
C PRO A 14 -8.84 -5.45 11.07
N TRP A 15 -9.12 -4.65 12.10
CA TRP A 15 -9.77 -3.35 11.97
C TRP A 15 -8.79 -2.18 11.80
N GLN A 16 -7.48 -2.41 11.94
CA GLN A 16 -6.51 -1.33 11.79
C GLN A 16 -6.27 -1.01 10.31
N CYS A 17 -6.59 0.23 9.95
CA CYS A 17 -6.15 0.82 8.68
C CYS A 17 -4.72 1.31 8.82
N ARG A 18 -3.84 0.82 7.95
CA ARG A 18 -2.45 1.22 7.80
C ARG A 18 -2.31 2.11 6.57
N HIS A 19 -1.35 3.03 6.61
CA HIS A 19 -1.06 3.95 5.52
C HIS A 19 0.42 3.94 5.18
N ILE A 20 0.73 3.94 3.89
CA ILE A 20 2.07 4.21 3.39
C ILE A 20 1.98 5.14 2.18
N ARG A 21 2.96 6.02 2.05
CA ARG A 21 3.04 7.00 0.97
C ARG A 21 4.34 6.80 0.20
N LEU A 22 4.25 6.79 -1.13
CA LEU A 22 5.39 6.77 -2.03
C LEU A 22 5.34 7.99 -2.94
N SER A 23 6.52 8.50 -3.28
CA SER A 23 6.71 9.56 -4.25
C SER A 23 7.99 9.30 -5.04
N ASN A 24 8.03 9.78 -6.28
CA ASN A 24 9.29 9.78 -7.02
C ASN A 24 10.26 10.79 -6.38
N PRO A 25 11.59 10.55 -6.45
CA PRO A 25 12.57 11.54 -6.05
C PRO A 25 12.44 12.85 -6.85
N ALA A 26 12.78 13.97 -6.22
CA ALA A 26 12.83 15.26 -6.90
C ALA A 26 13.80 15.23 -8.10
N GLY A 27 13.43 15.91 -9.19
CA GLY A 27 14.20 15.96 -10.44
C GLY A 27 13.37 15.59 -11.68
N PRO A 28 14.01 15.37 -12.84
CA PRO A 28 13.31 15.13 -14.10
C PRO A 28 12.36 13.94 -14.11
N GLY A 29 12.59 12.94 -13.24
CA GLY A 29 11.74 11.76 -13.09
C GLY A 29 10.60 11.92 -12.09
N ALA A 30 10.47 13.06 -11.41
CA ALA A 30 9.41 13.30 -10.43
C ALA A 30 7.99 13.08 -11.02
N PRO A 31 7.64 13.56 -12.23
CA PRO A 31 6.30 13.39 -12.79
C PRO A 31 6.07 12.03 -13.49
N ASP A 32 7.03 11.09 -13.45
CA ASP A 32 6.90 9.80 -14.12
C ASP A 32 5.90 8.88 -13.39
N VAL A 33 4.63 8.97 -13.80
CA VAL A 33 3.52 8.18 -13.24
C VAL A 33 3.73 6.67 -13.45
N PRO A 34 4.10 6.16 -14.64
CA PRO A 34 4.39 4.73 -14.80
C PRO A 34 5.45 4.20 -13.86
N ARG A 35 6.53 4.96 -13.61
CA ARG A 35 7.56 4.59 -12.63
C ARG A 35 6.99 4.49 -11.22
N LEU A 36 6.15 5.44 -10.80
CA LEU A 36 5.53 5.43 -9.48
C LEU A 36 4.60 4.20 -9.31
N LEU A 37 3.81 3.88 -10.32
CA LEU A 37 2.92 2.72 -10.29
C LEU A 37 3.68 1.40 -10.16
N ARG A 38 4.81 1.25 -10.87
CA ARG A 38 5.68 0.08 -10.71
C ARG A 38 6.28 0.02 -9.31
N ALA A 39 6.77 1.13 -8.78
CA ALA A 39 7.32 1.17 -7.43
C ALA A 39 6.27 0.82 -6.35
N VAL A 40 5.00 1.20 -6.54
CA VAL A 40 3.91 0.77 -5.66
C VAL A 40 3.64 -0.73 -5.81
N ALA A 41 3.62 -1.27 -7.04
CA ALA A 41 3.47 -2.70 -7.26
C ALA A 41 4.57 -3.49 -6.52
N ASP A 42 5.83 -3.11 -6.70
CA ASP A 42 6.98 -3.71 -6.01
C ASP A 42 6.84 -3.62 -4.48
N LEU A 43 6.32 -2.50 -3.96
CA LEU A 43 6.07 -2.35 -2.53
C LEU A 43 4.98 -3.32 -2.04
N LEU A 44 3.86 -3.42 -2.76
CA LEU A 44 2.75 -4.29 -2.37
C LEU A 44 3.19 -5.75 -2.35
N GLU A 45 4.01 -6.18 -3.32
CA GLU A 45 4.62 -7.51 -3.34
C GLU A 45 5.51 -7.75 -2.12
N ARG A 46 6.29 -6.75 -1.71
CA ARG A 46 7.16 -6.82 -0.52
C ARG A 46 6.39 -6.84 0.81
N ILE A 47 5.23 -6.19 0.87
CA ILE A 47 4.39 -6.15 2.08
C ILE A 47 3.81 -7.53 2.38
N GLY A 48 3.58 -8.35 1.35
CA GLY A 48 3.14 -9.74 1.44
C GLY A 48 1.68 -9.95 1.07
N ASP A 49 1.25 -11.21 1.07
CA ASP A 49 -0.10 -11.61 0.64
C ASP A 49 -1.18 -11.51 1.73
N ASP A 50 -0.81 -11.19 2.96
CA ASP A 50 -1.72 -11.06 4.10
C ASP A 50 -2.39 -9.69 4.19
N ILE A 51 -2.32 -8.88 3.13
CA ILE A 51 -2.94 -7.56 3.07
C ILE A 51 -4.14 -7.48 2.14
N GLU A 52 -5.07 -6.60 2.53
CA GLU A 52 -6.12 -6.09 1.66
C GLU A 52 -5.90 -4.58 1.47
N VAL A 53 -5.77 -4.18 0.21
CA VAL A 53 -5.71 -2.76 -0.16
C VAL A 53 -7.13 -2.20 -0.10
N LEU A 54 -7.30 -1.13 0.68
CA LEU A 54 -8.57 -0.46 0.92
C LEU A 54 -8.76 0.73 -0.02
N ASP A 55 -7.69 1.49 -0.26
CA ASP A 55 -7.73 2.67 -1.14
C ASP A 55 -6.34 2.98 -1.71
N LEU A 56 -6.32 3.51 -2.94
CA LEU A 56 -5.14 4.03 -3.62
C LEU A 56 -5.42 5.47 -4.08
N GLY A 57 -4.73 6.43 -3.47
CA GLY A 57 -4.93 7.85 -3.75
C GLY A 57 -3.72 8.48 -4.42
N PHE A 58 -3.83 8.78 -5.71
CA PHE A 58 -2.84 9.56 -6.45
C PHE A 58 -3.01 11.07 -6.17
N ARG A 59 -1.93 11.77 -5.86
CA ARG A 59 -1.92 13.22 -5.66
C ARG A 59 -0.66 13.85 -6.21
N GLU A 60 -0.82 15.09 -6.66
CA GLU A 60 0.29 16.01 -6.89
C GLU A 60 0.26 17.05 -5.77
N ASP A 61 1.35 17.12 -5.00
CA ASP A 61 1.51 18.12 -3.95
C ASP A 61 2.46 19.21 -4.43
N ASN A 62 2.09 20.47 -4.18
CA ASN A 62 2.98 21.61 -4.43
C ASN A 62 4.07 21.65 -3.37
N HIS A 63 5.29 21.27 -3.74
CA HIS A 63 6.47 21.36 -2.88
C HIS A 63 7.29 22.60 -3.23
N ARG A 64 8.12 23.06 -2.28
CA ARG A 64 9.05 24.18 -2.49
C ARG A 64 9.96 23.97 -3.71
N ASP A 65 10.29 22.72 -4.00
CA ASP A 65 11.22 22.31 -5.05
C ASP A 65 10.51 21.91 -6.36
N GLY A 66 9.22 22.25 -6.47
CA GLY A 66 8.34 21.91 -7.60
C GLY A 66 7.23 20.92 -7.26
N PRO A 67 6.32 20.63 -8.21
CA PRO A 67 5.23 19.69 -8.00
C PRO A 67 5.76 18.26 -7.84
N TRP A 68 5.29 17.55 -6.81
CA TRP A 68 5.69 16.18 -6.52
C TRP A 68 4.51 15.23 -6.66
N THR A 69 4.67 14.24 -7.54
CA THR A 69 3.69 13.17 -7.69
C THR A 69 3.87 12.10 -6.61
N ALA A 70 2.78 11.76 -5.94
CA ALA A 70 2.77 10.78 -4.87
C ALA A 70 1.52 9.89 -4.91
N MET A 71 1.64 8.71 -4.32
CA MET A 71 0.53 7.79 -4.13
C MET A 71 0.43 7.39 -2.67
N ASN A 72 -0.80 7.47 -2.14
CA ASN A 72 -1.17 6.98 -0.83
C ASN A 72 -1.74 5.58 -0.99
N VAL A 73 -1.31 4.67 -0.13
CA VAL A 73 -1.81 3.30 -0.07
C VAL A 73 -2.40 3.10 1.32
N TYR A 74 -3.70 2.84 1.38
CA TYR A 74 -4.38 2.43 2.60
C TYR A 74 -4.64 0.94 2.54
N TYR A 75 -4.26 0.20 3.58
CA TYR A 75 -4.37 -1.25 3.61
C TYR A 75 -4.60 -1.76 5.03
N ARG A 76 -5.05 -3.00 5.17
CA ARG A 76 -5.11 -3.71 6.46
C ARG A 76 -4.43 -5.07 6.35
N ARG A 77 -3.96 -5.61 7.48
CA ARG A 77 -3.38 -6.96 7.59
C ARG A 77 -4.42 -7.96 8.13
N GLY A 78 -4.20 -9.24 7.86
CA GLY A 78 -5.04 -10.33 8.37
C GLY A 78 -6.31 -10.57 7.54
N ALA A 79 -6.42 -9.96 6.36
CA ALA A 79 -7.48 -10.27 5.42
C ALA A 79 -7.06 -11.46 4.54
N PRO A 80 -7.86 -12.54 4.44
CA PRO A 80 -7.58 -13.60 3.48
C PRO A 80 -7.66 -13.02 2.07
N ARG A 81 -6.57 -13.15 1.31
CA ARG A 81 -6.51 -12.71 -0.08
C ARG A 81 -7.61 -13.41 -0.87
N ARG A 82 -8.56 -12.65 -1.44
CA ARG A 82 -9.50 -13.24 -2.41
C ARG A 82 -8.71 -13.75 -3.61
N PRO A 83 -9.05 -14.93 -4.17
CA PRO A 83 -8.43 -15.41 -5.40
C PRO A 83 -8.51 -14.30 -6.45
N ARG A 84 -7.41 -14.07 -7.17
CA ARG A 84 -7.43 -13.16 -8.32
C ARG A 84 -8.47 -13.71 -9.29
N PRO A 85 -9.51 -12.93 -9.68
CA PRO A 85 -10.40 -13.37 -10.72
C PRO A 85 -9.59 -13.57 -12.00
N GLU A 86 -9.69 -14.76 -12.59
CA GLU A 86 -9.13 -15.02 -13.92
C GLU A 86 -9.96 -14.21 -14.91
N PHE A 87 -9.35 -13.15 -15.46
CA PHE A 87 -9.93 -12.45 -16.59
C PHE A 87 -9.66 -13.32 -17.82
N GLY A 88 -10.70 -13.92 -18.40
CA GLY A 88 -10.57 -14.69 -19.63
C GLY A 88 -10.08 -13.81 -20.78
N ASP A 89 -9.25 -14.39 -21.66
CA ASP A 89 -8.68 -13.76 -22.87
C ASP A 89 -9.73 -13.15 -23.81
#